data_AF-A0AB39H6I3-F1
#
_entry.id   AF-A0AB39H6I3-F1
#
_cell.length_a   1.000
_cell.length_b   1.000
_cell.length_c   1.000
_cell.angle_alpha   90.00
_cell.angle_beta   90.00
_cell.angle_gamma   90.00
#
_symmetry.space_group_name_H-M   'P 1'
#
loop_
_entity.id
_entity.type
_entity.pdbx_description
1 polymer ?
#
loop_
_entity_poly.entity_id
_entity_poly.type
_entity_poly.pdbx_seq_one_letter_code
_entity_poly.pdbx_strand_id
1 'polypeptide(L)'
;MDLDEQENSELMKEIRERTIEVFRAIWGNNYKMAEEETGISAAKWKRLCNRAQFPTFEMMSILAKTRTYFLVWMWTGEGSTYLQLSPHDKWQHKLARAVGIDVDKRKRAKTE
;
A
#
# COMPACT_ATOMS: atom_id res chain seq x y z
N MET A 1 32.43 -1.65 4.32
CA MET A 1 31.01 -1.87 4.00
C MET A 1 30.99 -2.18 2.54
N ASP A 2 30.64 -3.42 2.20
CA ASP A 2 30.67 -3.89 0.81
C ASP A 2 29.63 -3.13 -0.01
N LEU A 3 29.96 -2.81 -1.25
CA LEU A 3 29.06 -2.05 -2.14
C LEU A 3 27.68 -2.72 -2.25
N ASP A 4 27.65 -4.06 -2.26
CA ASP A 4 26.42 -4.87 -2.30
C ASP A 4 25.56 -4.71 -1.03
N GLU A 5 26.17 -4.55 0.15
CA GLU A 5 25.44 -4.32 1.39
C GLU A 5 24.81 -2.92 1.44
N GLN A 6 25.50 -1.95 0.85
CA GLN A 6 25.02 -0.57 0.78
C GLN A 6 23.85 -0.44 -0.19
N GLU A 7 23.96 -1.04 -1.38
CA GLU A 7 22.86 -1.07 -2.37
C GLU A 7 21.62 -1.79 -1.83
N ASN A 8 21.81 -2.92 -1.15
CA ASN A 8 20.69 -3.66 -0.54
C ASN A 8 20.01 -2.85 0.57
N SER A 9 20.79 -2.09 1.35
CA SER A 9 20.26 -1.20 2.40
C SER A 9 19.41 -0.07 1.82
N GLU A 10 19.83 0.54 0.71
CA GLU A 10 19.05 1.57 0.03
C GLU A 10 17.77 1.00 -0.60
N LEU A 11 17.85 -0.14 -1.28
CA LEU A 11 16.67 -0.83 -1.83
C LEU A 11 15.62 -1.10 -0.76
N MET A 12 16.02 -1.59 0.41
CA MET A 12 15.09 -1.87 1.51
C MET A 12 14.45 -0.58 2.08
N LYS A 13 15.17 0.54 2.09
CA LYS A 13 14.58 1.84 2.47
C LYS A 13 13.54 2.28 1.45
N GLU A 14 13.83 2.16 0.15
CA GLU A 14 12.87 2.50 -0.89
C GLU A 14 11.59 1.65 -0.81
N ILE A 15 11.73 0.33 -0.65
CA ILE A 15 10.58 -0.58 -0.48
C ILE A 15 9.73 -0.15 0.72
N ARG A 16 10.37 0.25 1.82
CA ARG A 16 9.66 0.77 3.00
C ARG A 16 8.87 2.03 2.67
N GLU A 17 9.49 3.02 2.03
CA GLU A 17 8.81 4.28 1.70
C GLU A 17 7.62 4.03 0.77
N ARG A 18 7.80 3.23 -0.29
CA ARG A 18 6.71 2.83 -1.19
C ARG A 18 5.59 2.11 -0.46
N THR A 19 5.91 1.20 0.46
CA THR A 19 4.89 0.51 1.26
C THR A 19 4.11 1.50 2.14
N ILE A 20 4.78 2.49 2.73
CA ILE A 20 4.14 3.57 3.52
C ILE A 20 3.21 4.41 2.63
N GLU A 21 3.62 4.72 1.40
CA GLU A 21 2.79 5.47 0.46
C GLU A 21 1.48 4.74 0.13
N VAL A 22 1.56 3.43 -0.17
CA VAL A 22 0.34 2.62 -0.43
C VAL A 22 -0.54 2.55 0.80
N PHE A 23 0.03 2.33 1.99
CA PHE A 23 -0.73 2.35 3.24
C PHE A 23 -1.49 3.68 3.41
N ARG A 24 -0.80 4.80 3.21
CA ARG A 24 -1.39 6.15 3.36
C ARG A 24 -2.44 6.44 2.28
N ALA A 25 -2.27 5.93 1.07
CA ALA A 25 -3.27 6.07 0.01
C ALA A 25 -4.59 5.36 0.36
N ILE A 26 -4.54 4.27 1.13
CA ILE A 26 -5.73 3.50 1.52
C ILE A 26 -6.36 4.04 2.80
N TRP A 27 -5.56 4.25 3.85
CA TRP A 27 -6.08 4.58 5.20
C TRP A 27 -5.64 5.94 5.75
N GLY A 28 -4.76 6.67 5.05
CA GLY A 28 -4.17 7.90 5.55
C GLY A 28 -3.43 7.67 6.87
N ASN A 29 -3.84 8.41 7.92
CA ASN A 29 -3.31 8.27 9.28
C ASN A 29 -4.24 7.47 10.21
N ASN A 30 -5.26 6.79 9.67
CA ASN A 30 -6.23 6.05 10.48
C ASN A 30 -5.79 4.60 10.75
N TYR A 31 -4.86 4.44 11.69
CA TYR A 31 -4.29 3.13 12.04
C TYR A 31 -5.32 2.15 12.65
N LYS A 32 -6.35 2.64 13.34
CA LYS A 32 -7.40 1.78 13.91
C LYS A 32 -8.24 1.13 12.82
N MET A 33 -8.63 1.89 11.80
CA MET A 33 -9.34 1.35 10.65
C MET A 33 -8.50 0.32 9.88
N ALA A 34 -7.20 0.57 9.73
CA ALA A 34 -6.31 -0.42 9.13
C ALA A 34 -6.23 -1.71 9.97
N GLU A 35 -6.20 -1.61 11.30
CA GLU A 35 -6.23 -2.79 12.17
C GLU A 35 -7.54 -3.58 12.05
N GLU A 36 -8.68 -2.89 12.04
CA GLU A 36 -10.01 -3.50 11.88
C GLU A 36 -10.15 -4.22 10.52
N GLU A 37 -9.64 -3.61 9.44
CA GLU A 37 -9.75 -4.18 8.09
C GLU A 37 -8.71 -5.28 7.80
N THR A 38 -7.54 -5.25 8.45
CA THR A 38 -6.43 -6.15 8.10
C THR A 38 -6.05 -7.15 9.18
N GLY A 39 -6.51 -6.98 10.42
CA GLY A 39 -6.10 -7.79 11.58
C GLY A 39 -4.65 -7.55 12.03
N ILE A 40 -3.93 -6.59 11.42
CA ILE A 40 -2.58 -6.20 11.84
C ILE A 40 -2.70 -5.04 12.82
N SER A 41 -2.08 -5.16 13.99
CA SER A 41 -2.24 -4.15 15.04
C SER A 41 -1.86 -2.74 14.60
N ALA A 42 -2.63 -1.74 15.04
CA ALA A 42 -2.38 -0.33 14.73
C ALA A 42 -0.96 0.10 15.15
N ALA A 43 -0.43 -0.47 16.22
CA ALA A 43 0.94 -0.24 16.67
C ALA A 43 1.99 -0.73 15.67
N LYS A 44 1.77 -1.85 14.97
CA LYS A 44 2.66 -2.34 13.91
C LYS A 44 2.57 -1.40 12.71
N TRP A 45 1.39 -1.01 12.26
CA TRP A 45 1.23 -0.03 11.17
C TRP A 45 1.88 1.33 11.49
N LYS A 46 1.72 1.82 12.71
CA LYS A 46 2.33 3.07 13.17
C LYS A 46 3.86 2.99 13.19
N ARG A 47 4.44 1.87 13.64
CA ARG A 47 5.90 1.65 13.60
C ARG A 47 6.44 1.68 12.17
N LEU A 48 5.72 1.08 11.21
CA LEU A 48 6.10 1.14 9.79
C LEU A 48 6.07 2.59 9.30
N CYS A 49 4.96 3.31 9.51
CA CYS A 49 4.79 4.69 9.04
C CYS A 49 5.74 5.70 9.69
N ASN A 50 6.25 5.39 10.89
CA ASN A 50 7.29 6.16 11.58
C ASN A 50 8.71 5.73 11.20
N ARG A 51 8.88 4.82 10.23
CA ARG A 51 10.17 4.30 9.77
C ARG A 51 10.97 3.57 10.85
N ALA A 52 10.30 3.15 11.92
CA ALA A 52 10.90 2.40 13.02
C ALA A 52 11.06 0.90 12.69
N GLN A 53 10.43 0.42 11.62
CA GLN A 53 10.62 -0.93 11.10
C GLN A 53 10.52 -0.97 9.57
N PHE A 54 11.09 -2.00 8.97
CA PHE A 54 10.84 -2.36 7.57
C PHE A 54 9.48 -3.07 7.42
N PRO A 55 8.86 -3.03 6.23
CA PRO A 55 7.60 -3.72 6.00
C PRO A 55 7.80 -5.24 6.06
N THR A 56 6.85 -5.94 6.66
CA THR A 56 6.84 -7.41 6.64
C THR A 56 6.13 -7.91 5.38
N PHE A 57 6.45 -9.14 4.96
CA PHE A 57 5.74 -9.80 3.85
C PHE A 57 4.21 -9.82 4.05
N GLU A 58 3.78 -10.07 5.29
CA GLU A 58 2.37 -10.02 5.69
C GLU A 58 1.73 -8.65 5.39
N MET A 59 2.38 -7.54 5.77
CA MET A 59 1.89 -6.18 5.52
C MET A 59 1.78 -5.91 4.02
N MET A 60 2.82 -6.24 3.26
CA MET A 60 2.84 -6.05 1.81
C MET A 60 1.77 -6.90 1.11
N SER A 61 1.59 -8.15 1.55
CA SER A 61 0.57 -9.05 1.01
C SER A 61 -0.85 -8.54 1.24
N ILE A 62 -1.11 -7.96 2.41
CA ILE A 62 -2.40 -7.34 2.72
C ILE A 62 -2.64 -6.12 1.83
N LEU A 63 -1.66 -5.23 1.70
CA LEU A 63 -1.76 -4.05 0.83
C LEU A 63 -2.01 -4.46 -0.62
N ALA A 64 -1.32 -5.50 -1.09
CA ALA A 64 -1.55 -6.10 -2.41
C ALA A 64 -2.97 -6.69 -2.53
N LYS A 65 -3.51 -7.36 -1.52
CA LYS A 65 -4.90 -7.85 -1.57
C LYS A 65 -5.92 -6.71 -1.64
N THR A 66 -5.70 -5.61 -0.93
CA THR A 66 -6.59 -4.43 -0.98
C THR A 66 -6.51 -3.72 -2.33
N ARG A 67 -5.33 -3.72 -2.96
CA ARG A 67 -5.00 -3.03 -4.21
C ARG A 67 -3.91 -3.78 -5.00
N THR A 68 -4.31 -4.78 -5.79
CA THR A 68 -3.41 -5.77 -6.42
C THR A 68 -2.33 -5.17 -7.31
N TYR A 69 -2.63 -4.04 -7.94
CA TYR A 69 -1.72 -3.32 -8.82
C TYR A 69 -0.53 -2.66 -8.11
N PHE A 70 -0.58 -2.50 -6.78
CA PHE A 70 0.52 -1.89 -6.05
C PHE A 70 1.62 -2.86 -5.62
N LEU A 71 1.44 -4.19 -5.77
CA LEU A 71 2.47 -5.14 -5.35
C LEU A 71 3.79 -4.95 -6.11
N VAL A 72 3.70 -4.94 -7.45
CA VAL A 72 4.88 -4.74 -8.31
C VAL A 72 5.49 -3.38 -8.02
N TRP A 73 4.65 -2.34 -7.96
CA TRP A 73 5.11 -0.99 -7.69
C TRP A 73 5.80 -0.85 -6.33
N MET A 74 5.29 -1.46 -5.25
CA MET A 74 5.95 -1.42 -3.94
C MET A 74 7.35 -2.06 -3.99
N TRP A 75 7.49 -3.14 -4.77
CA TRP A 75 8.74 -3.89 -4.87
C TRP A 75 9.77 -3.19 -5.75
N THR A 76 9.37 -2.78 -6.96
CA THR A 76 10.29 -2.28 -7.99
C THR A 76 10.31 -0.77 -8.13
N GLY A 77 9.31 -0.06 -7.61
CA GLY A 77 9.07 1.35 -7.92
C GLY A 77 8.47 1.58 -9.31
N GLU A 78 8.33 0.54 -10.11
CA GLU A 78 7.81 0.60 -11.47
C GLU A 78 6.35 0.12 -11.50
N GLY A 79 5.46 0.91 -12.08
CA GLY A 79 4.09 0.49 -12.35
C GLY A 79 4.03 -0.36 -13.61
N SER A 80 3.72 -1.66 -13.51
CA SER A 80 3.50 -2.55 -14.66
C SER A 80 2.09 -2.38 -15.26
N THR A 81 1.67 -1.14 -15.44
CA THR A 81 0.45 -0.79 -16.16
C THR A 81 0.80 0.07 -17.36
N TYR A 82 0.14 -0.15 -18.50
CA TYR A 82 0.18 0.72 -19.68
C TYR A 82 -0.17 2.21 -19.39
N LEU A 83 -0.51 2.52 -18.14
CA LEU A 83 -0.69 3.86 -17.60
C LEU A 83 0.26 4.00 -16.39
N GLN A 84 1.28 4.86 -16.49
CA GLN A 84 2.02 5.36 -15.33
C GLN A 84 1.05 6.20 -14.51
N LEU A 85 0.61 5.71 -13.35
CA LEU A 85 -0.37 6.40 -12.53
C LEU A 85 0.22 6.65 -11.14
N SER A 86 0.46 7.92 -10.86
CA SER A 86 0.92 8.40 -9.56
C SER A 86 -0.11 8.09 -8.48
N PRO A 87 0.24 7.57 -7.29
CA PRO A 87 -0.72 7.33 -6.21
C PRO A 87 -1.46 8.60 -5.74
N HIS A 88 -0.97 9.80 -6.12
CA HIS A 88 -1.63 11.09 -5.89
C HIS A 88 -2.77 11.39 -6.88
N ASP A 89 -2.81 10.72 -8.03
CA ASP A 89 -3.89 10.89 -8.99
C ASP A 89 -5.13 10.11 -8.50
N LYS A 90 -6.34 10.68 -8.66
CA LYS A 90 -7.61 9.99 -8.33
C LYS A 90 -7.95 8.85 -9.31
N TRP A 91 -6.94 8.26 -9.96
CA TRP A 91 -7.07 7.20 -10.95
C TRP A 91 -7.58 5.90 -10.36
N GLN A 92 -7.37 5.67 -9.06
CA GLN A 92 -7.76 4.44 -8.37
C GLN A 92 -9.24 4.12 -8.58
N HIS A 93 -10.11 5.14 -8.60
CA HIS A 93 -11.54 4.99 -8.88
C HIS A 93 -11.83 4.71 -10.36
N LYS A 94 -11.10 5.34 -11.28
CA LYS A 94 -11.25 5.12 -12.72
C LYS A 94 -10.78 3.72 -13.12
N LEU A 95 -9.67 3.27 -12.54
CA LEU A 95 -9.07 1.99 -12.86
C LEU A 95 -9.85 0.84 -12.24
N ALA A 96 -10.27 0.95 -10.98
CA ALA A 96 -11.13 -0.05 -10.36
C ALA A 96 -12.45 -0.22 -11.13
N ARG A 97 -13.05 0.87 -11.63
CA ARG A 97 -14.19 0.78 -12.58
C ARG A 97 -13.83 0.08 -13.88
N ALA A 98 -12.67 0.38 -14.48
CA ALA A 98 -12.22 -0.22 -15.74
C ALA A 98 -11.93 -1.73 -15.63
N VAL A 99 -11.50 -2.20 -14.45
CA VAL A 99 -11.27 -3.64 -14.18
C VAL A 99 -12.45 -4.34 -13.50
N GLY A 100 -13.60 -3.68 -13.39
CA GLY A 100 -14.83 -4.26 -12.81
C GLY A 100 -14.81 -4.46 -11.29
N ILE A 101 -13.89 -3.83 -10.57
CA ILE A 101 -13.82 -3.86 -9.10
C ILE A 101 -14.72 -2.75 -8.56
N ASP A 102 -15.83 -3.15 -7.93
CA ASP A 102 -16.77 -2.22 -7.30
C ASP A 102 -16.16 -1.59 -6.04
N VAL A 103 -15.78 -0.31 -6.14
CA VAL A 103 -15.17 0.47 -5.05
C VAL A 103 -16.21 1.00 -4.06
N ASP A 104 -17.50 0.93 -4.39
CA ASP A 104 -18.60 1.62 -3.69
C ASP A 104 -19.47 0.68 -2.84
N LYS A 105 -18.97 -0.51 -2.43
CA LYS A 105 -19.69 -1.37 -1.47
C LYS A 105 -19.95 -0.70 -0.11
N ARG A 106 -19.28 0.41 0.22
CA ARG A 106 -19.47 1.16 1.47
C ARG A 106 -20.79 1.96 1.53
N LYS A 107 -21.51 2.16 0.41
CA LYS A 107 -22.76 2.97 0.40
C LYS A 107 -24.06 2.16 0.44
N ARG A 108 -24.04 0.84 0.27
CA ARG A 108 -25.27 0.03 0.25
C ARG A 108 -25.86 -0.31 1.63
N ALA A 109 -25.14 -0.08 2.73
CA ALA A 109 -25.60 -0.43 4.08
C ALA A 109 -26.41 0.66 4.81
N LYS A 110 -26.92 1.70 4.12
CA LYS A 110 -27.71 2.79 4.75
C LYS A 110 -29.10 3.00 4.12
N THR A 111 -29.56 2.08 3.28
CA THR A 111 -30.91 2.16 2.71
C THR A 111 -31.54 0.79 2.74
N GLU A 112 -31.88 0.34 3.95
CA GLU A 112 -32.93 -0.64 4.25
C GLU A 112 -33.29 -0.52 5.74
#